data_AF-A0A3M1LXP1-F1
#
_entry.id   AF-A0A3M1LXP1-F1
#
_cell.length_a   1.000
_cell.length_b   1.000
_cell.length_c   1.000
_cell.angle_alpha   90.00
_cell.angle_beta   90.00
_cell.angle_gamma   90.00
#
_symmetry.space_group_name_H-M   'P 1'
#
loop_
_entity.id
_entity.type
_entity.pdbx_description
1 polymer ?
#
loop_
_entity_poly.entity_id
_entity_poly.type
_entity_poly.pdbx_seq_one_letter_code
_entity_poly.pdbx_strand_id
1 'polypeptide(L)'
;MTILAVAAECAPFAKIGGLADVVAALAREWRALGHDVRIVLPKYGSIDCQRWQIEQTRLTISVPMGWWQEYARIWRGELPGTDVPVYFLESRDYFDRPGIYGEHEGYADNDRRFLFLSRAAFELAPAVDAVPEIIHAHDWHTAPTMAFLKTHYRHHPHFTHAAGVFTIHNIAYQGISDPAYF
;
A
#
# COMPACT_ATOMS: atom_id res chain seq x y z
N MET A 1 2.02 4.31 -18.92
CA MET A 1 0.89 4.51 -17.99
C MET A 1 1.43 4.87 -16.62
N THR A 2 0.67 5.58 -15.81
CA THR A 2 0.95 5.74 -14.37
C THR A 2 0.26 4.63 -13.58
N ILE A 3 1.02 3.82 -12.85
CA ILE A 3 0.57 2.66 -12.09
C ILE A 3 0.87 2.86 -10.61
N LEU A 4 -0.16 2.84 -9.78
CA LEU A 4 -0.05 2.84 -8.32
C LEU A 4 -0.28 1.43 -7.79
N ALA A 5 0.80 0.74 -7.43
CA ALA A 5 0.74 -0.58 -6.84
C ALA A 5 0.61 -0.47 -5.31
N VAL A 6 -0.44 -1.05 -4.75
CA VAL A 6 -0.71 -1.06 -3.29
C VAL A 6 -0.52 -2.49 -2.81
N ALA A 7 0.40 -2.69 -1.87
CA ALA A 7 0.73 -4.01 -1.36
C ALA A 7 1.02 -3.99 0.14
N ALA A 8 0.82 -5.12 0.82
CA ALA A 8 1.24 -5.32 2.19
C ALA A 8 2.72 -5.73 2.31
N GLU A 9 3.30 -6.28 1.24
CA GLU A 9 4.68 -6.76 1.18
C GLU A 9 5.36 -6.27 -0.11
N CYS A 10 6.66 -5.99 -0.02
CA CYS A 10 7.51 -5.67 -1.16
C CYS A 10 8.98 -5.93 -0.80
N ALA A 11 9.65 -6.78 -1.58
CA ALA A 11 11.05 -7.10 -1.35
C ALA A 11 11.96 -5.94 -1.82
N PRO A 12 13.05 -5.63 -1.08
CA PRO A 12 13.53 -6.30 0.12
C PRO A 12 13.04 -5.69 1.44
N PHE A 13 12.11 -4.71 1.39
CA PHE A 13 11.73 -3.92 2.56
C PHE A 13 10.91 -4.73 3.57
N ALA A 14 9.90 -5.44 3.11
CA ALA A 14 8.93 -6.13 3.95
C ALA A 14 8.52 -7.43 3.25
N LYS A 15 8.97 -8.57 3.79
CA LYS A 15 8.81 -9.88 3.14
C LYS A 15 8.55 -10.99 4.16
N ILE A 16 7.45 -11.69 3.95
CA ILE A 16 7.06 -12.96 4.58
C ILE A 16 6.95 -14.05 3.51
N GLY A 17 6.37 -13.73 2.35
CA GLY A 17 6.08 -14.70 1.30
C GLY A 17 6.51 -14.26 -0.11
N GLY A 18 6.03 -15.00 -1.11
CA GLY A 18 6.33 -14.75 -2.53
C GLY A 18 5.66 -13.48 -3.09
N LEU A 19 4.59 -12.99 -2.44
CA LEU A 19 3.93 -11.73 -2.79
C LEU A 19 4.95 -10.58 -2.91
N ALA A 20 5.85 -10.47 -1.92
CA ALA A 20 6.86 -9.43 -1.86
C ALA A 20 7.77 -9.40 -3.10
N ASP A 21 8.16 -10.58 -3.58
CA ASP A 21 9.02 -10.75 -4.75
C ASP A 21 8.27 -10.40 -6.03
N VAL A 22 7.01 -10.80 -6.15
CA VAL A 22 6.18 -10.52 -7.33
C VAL A 22 5.94 -9.02 -7.47
N VAL A 23 5.59 -8.31 -6.38
CA VAL A 23 5.39 -6.85 -6.41
C VAL A 23 6.66 -6.13 -6.88
N ALA A 24 7.82 -6.51 -6.33
CA ALA A 24 9.10 -5.93 -6.71
C ALA A 24 9.50 -6.24 -8.16
N ALA A 25 9.27 -7.47 -8.63
CA ALA A 25 9.55 -7.88 -10.00
C ALA A 25 8.65 -7.16 -11.00
N LEU A 26 7.33 -7.15 -10.78
CA LEU A 26 6.39 -6.47 -11.67
C LEU A 26 6.70 -4.98 -11.79
N ALA A 27 6.95 -4.31 -10.66
CA ALA A 27 7.25 -2.88 -10.68
C ALA A 27 8.52 -2.56 -11.48
N ARG A 28 9.56 -3.40 -11.36
CA ARG A 28 10.80 -3.31 -12.14
C ARG A 28 10.54 -3.51 -13.63
N GLU A 29 9.81 -4.54 -14.01
CA GLU A 29 9.50 -4.82 -15.42
C GLU A 29 8.63 -3.73 -16.05
N TRP A 30 7.58 -3.26 -15.36
CA TRP A 30 6.77 -2.15 -15.84
C TRP A 30 7.57 -0.86 -15.98
N ARG A 31 8.50 -0.61 -15.05
CA ARG A 31 9.39 0.54 -15.16
C ARG A 31 10.31 0.42 -16.37
N ALA A 32 10.89 -0.76 -16.62
CA ALA A 32 11.69 -1.03 -17.80
C ALA A 32 10.91 -0.87 -19.12
N LEU A 33 9.59 -1.12 -19.09
CA LEU A 33 8.67 -0.85 -20.20
C LEU A 33 8.26 0.63 -20.33
N GLY A 34 8.82 1.52 -19.52
CA GLY A 34 8.59 2.97 -19.60
C GLY A 34 7.33 3.47 -18.90
N HIS A 35 6.78 2.70 -17.95
CA HIS A 35 5.66 3.16 -17.12
C HIS A 35 6.16 3.99 -15.92
N ASP A 36 5.33 4.93 -15.44
CA ASP A 36 5.53 5.60 -14.15
C ASP A 36 4.91 4.69 -13.09
N VAL A 37 5.75 3.94 -12.38
CA VAL A 37 5.30 2.97 -11.37
C VAL A 37 5.63 3.52 -10.00
N ARG A 38 4.65 3.49 -9.10
CA ARG A 38 4.83 3.89 -7.71
C ARG A 38 4.27 2.81 -6.81
N ILE A 39 5.00 2.47 -5.76
CA ILE A 39 4.57 1.45 -4.78
C ILE A 39 4.13 2.15 -3.49
N VAL A 40 2.99 1.71 -2.93
CA VAL A 40 2.51 2.10 -1.60
C VAL A 40 2.63 0.90 -0.68
N LEU A 41 3.38 1.06 0.40
CA LEU A 41 3.67 0.02 1.38
C LEU A 41 3.45 0.56 2.80
N PRO A 42 3.08 -0.26 3.78
CA PRO A 42 3.20 0.13 5.18
C PRO A 42 4.66 0.35 5.58
N LYS A 43 4.92 1.35 6.44
CA LYS A 43 6.22 1.49 7.10
C LYS A 43 6.26 0.60 8.35
N TYR A 44 6.56 -0.68 8.16
CA TYR A 44 6.71 -1.58 9.30
C TYR A 44 7.92 -1.21 10.17
N GLY A 45 7.82 -1.41 11.49
CA GLY A 45 8.91 -1.13 12.43
C GLY A 45 10.20 -1.90 12.13
N SER A 46 10.10 -3.04 11.44
CA SER A 46 11.24 -3.88 11.02
C SER A 46 12.00 -3.36 9.79
N ILE A 47 11.51 -2.32 9.11
CA ILE A 47 12.16 -1.79 7.91
C ILE A 47 13.40 -0.97 8.31
N ASP A 48 14.57 -1.45 7.88
CA ASP A 48 15.84 -0.73 8.03
C ASP A 48 15.91 0.47 7.08
N CYS A 49 15.41 1.61 7.55
CA CYS A 49 15.34 2.84 6.75
C CYS A 49 16.73 3.36 6.37
N GLN A 50 17.76 3.15 7.20
CA GLN A 50 19.11 3.63 6.91
C GLN A 50 19.75 2.82 5.78
N ARG A 51 19.66 1.48 5.86
CA ARG A 51 20.19 0.59 4.82
C ARG A 51 19.60 0.88 3.45
N TRP A 52 18.30 1.19 3.42
CA TRP A 52 17.56 1.38 2.19
C TRP A 52 17.37 2.85 1.79
N GLN A 53 18.02 3.78 2.49
CA GLN A 53 17.96 5.23 2.21
C GLN A 53 16.50 5.73 2.14
N ILE A 54 15.66 5.23 3.05
CA ILE A 54 14.26 5.64 3.17
C ILE A 54 14.21 6.85 4.08
N GLU A 55 13.73 7.97 3.54
CA GLU A 55 13.70 9.25 4.23
C GLU A 55 12.27 9.68 4.58
N GLN A 56 12.11 10.29 5.75
CA GLN A 56 10.85 10.89 6.12
C GLN A 56 10.63 12.16 5.29
N THR A 57 9.47 12.28 4.66
CA THR A 57 9.08 13.50 3.97
C THR A 57 8.49 14.51 4.96
N ARG A 58 8.13 15.70 4.46
CA ARG A 58 7.35 16.69 5.23
C ARG A 58 5.84 16.43 5.17
N LEU A 59 5.40 15.43 4.41
CA LEU A 59 3.99 15.16 4.17
C LEU A 59 3.41 14.30 5.29
N THR A 60 2.21 14.68 5.72
CA THR A 60 1.32 13.87 6.55
C THR A 60 -0.05 13.93 5.89
N ILE A 61 -0.66 12.77 5.67
CA ILE A 61 -2.00 12.66 5.10
C ILE A 61 -3.02 12.35 6.19
N SER A 62 -4.23 12.89 6.03
CA SER A 62 -5.40 12.51 6.82
C SER A 62 -6.15 11.40 6.07
N VAL A 63 -6.49 10.33 6.75
CA VAL A 63 -7.15 9.15 6.21
C VAL A 63 -8.51 9.00 6.90
N PRO A 64 -9.63 9.22 6.19
CA PRO A 64 -10.94 9.05 6.79
C PRO A 64 -11.21 7.58 7.10
N MET A 65 -11.56 7.23 8.34
CA MET A 65 -11.82 5.85 8.76
C MET A 65 -13.23 5.74 9.32
N GLY A 66 -14.23 6.04 8.48
CA GLY A 66 -15.63 6.14 8.90
C GLY A 66 -15.94 7.54 9.43
N TRP A 67 -16.29 7.66 10.70
CA TRP A 67 -16.67 8.95 11.32
C TRP A 67 -15.51 9.70 11.97
N TRP A 68 -14.30 9.11 11.98
CA TRP A 68 -13.09 9.74 12.48
C TRP A 68 -12.02 9.80 11.40
N GLN A 69 -10.94 10.51 11.71
CA GLN A 69 -9.75 10.65 10.88
C GLN A 69 -8.57 9.99 11.58
N GLU A 70 -7.73 9.33 10.79
CA GLU A 70 -6.43 8.85 11.21
C GLU A 70 -5.35 9.48 10.34
N TYR A 71 -4.07 9.33 10.70
CA TYR A 71 -3.00 10.04 10.01
C TYR A 71 -1.87 9.10 9.65
N ALA A 72 -1.27 9.31 8.47
CA ALA A 72 -0.03 8.66 8.08
C ALA A 72 1.05 9.70 7.78
N ARG A 73 2.23 9.53 8.38
CA ARG A 73 3.43 10.26 7.92
C ARG A 73 4.01 9.53 6.72
N ILE A 74 4.40 10.28 5.70
CA ILE A 74 4.90 9.70 4.46
C ILE A 74 6.41 9.63 4.50
N TRP A 75 6.93 8.44 4.26
CA TRP A 75 8.34 8.19 3.98
C TRP A 75 8.51 7.81 2.52
N ARG A 76 9.69 8.08 1.96
CA ARG A 76 9.99 7.80 0.57
C ARG A 76 11.36 7.14 0.43
N GLY A 77 11.42 6.12 -0.41
CA GLY A 77 12.66 5.53 -0.91
C GLY A 77 12.48 5.09 -2.35
N GLU A 78 13.40 4.25 -2.83
CA GLU A 78 13.37 3.68 -4.17
C GLU A 78 13.57 2.17 -4.11
N LEU A 79 12.90 1.44 -5.00
CA LEU A 79 13.08 -0.01 -5.11
C LEU A 79 14.52 -0.30 -5.56
N PRO A 80 15.30 -1.12 -4.82
CA PRO A 80 16.73 -1.25 -5.08
C PRO A 80 17.07 -1.72 -6.49
N GLY A 81 18.00 -1.01 -7.12
CA GLY A 81 18.43 -1.25 -8.50
C GLY A 81 17.48 -0.70 -9.56
N THR A 82 16.53 0.16 -9.17
CA THR A 82 15.59 0.86 -10.07
C THR A 82 15.39 2.29 -9.57
N ASP A 83 14.69 3.10 -10.36
CA ASP A 83 14.22 4.43 -9.98
C ASP A 83 12.71 4.44 -9.62
N VAL A 84 12.14 3.28 -9.31
CA VAL A 84 10.72 3.15 -8.91
C VAL A 84 10.54 3.72 -7.51
N PRO A 85 9.75 4.81 -7.33
CA PRO A 85 9.49 5.35 -6.01
C PRO A 85 8.65 4.40 -5.16
N VAL A 86 9.05 4.25 -3.90
CA VAL A 86 8.30 3.52 -2.88
C VAL A 86 7.92 4.48 -1.77
N TYR A 87 6.62 4.60 -1.52
CA TYR A 87 6.06 5.42 -0.46
C TYR A 87 5.64 4.52 0.70
N PHE A 88 6.18 4.81 1.88
CA PHE A 88 5.89 4.07 3.09
C PHE A 88 4.97 4.88 4.00
N LEU A 89 3.87 4.26 4.42
CA LEU A 89 2.88 4.85 5.30
C LEU A 89 3.23 4.54 6.76
N GLU A 90 3.69 5.54 7.50
CA GLU A 90 3.88 5.41 8.95
C GLU A 90 2.58 5.70 9.69
N SER A 91 2.06 4.68 10.36
CA SER A 91 1.10 4.79 11.46
C SER A 91 1.64 3.94 12.59
N ARG A 92 2.01 4.54 13.72
CA ARG A 92 2.63 3.81 14.84
C ARG A 92 1.70 2.74 15.39
N ASP A 93 0.43 3.07 15.55
CA ASP A 93 -0.57 2.16 16.11
C ASP A 93 -0.77 0.92 15.22
N TYR A 94 -0.58 1.04 13.91
CA TYR A 94 -0.77 -0.06 12.97
C TYR A 94 0.52 -0.80 12.60
N PHE A 95 1.60 -0.10 12.26
CA PHE A 95 2.72 -0.72 11.57
C PHE A 95 4.02 -0.76 12.37
N ASP A 96 4.11 -0.02 13.49
CA ASP A 96 5.24 -0.11 14.42
C ASP A 96 5.08 -1.32 15.36
N ARG A 97 5.09 -2.52 14.77
CA ARG A 97 4.90 -3.80 15.45
C ARG A 97 5.98 -4.82 15.05
N PRO A 98 6.25 -5.86 15.86
CA PRO A 98 7.30 -6.84 15.57
C PRO A 98 7.14 -7.60 14.26
N GLY A 99 5.89 -7.87 13.83
CA GLY A 99 5.59 -8.61 12.62
C GLY A 99 4.75 -7.84 11.60
N ILE A 100 4.71 -8.34 10.36
CA ILE A 100 3.86 -7.79 9.29
C ILE A 100 2.39 -8.10 9.60
N TYR A 101 2.07 -9.38 9.73
CA TYR A 101 0.71 -9.88 9.99
C TYR A 101 0.45 -10.24 11.44
N GLY A 102 1.52 -10.48 12.21
CA GLY A 102 1.49 -11.11 13.51
C GLY A 102 2.83 -11.78 13.81
N GLU A 103 2.93 -12.44 14.96
CA GLU A 103 4.11 -13.25 15.33
C GLU A 103 3.78 -14.74 15.24
N HIS A 104 2.94 -15.24 16.16
CA HIS A 104 2.44 -16.61 16.16
C HIS A 104 1.03 -16.72 15.55
N GLU A 105 0.20 -15.73 15.84
CA GLU A 105 -1.14 -15.56 15.29
C GLU A 105 -1.25 -14.18 14.67
N GLY A 106 -2.22 -14.02 13.76
CA GLY A 106 -2.50 -12.72 13.14
C GLY A 106 -2.94 -11.70 14.19
N TYR A 107 -2.51 -10.44 14.03
CA TYR A 107 -3.04 -9.36 14.87
C TYR A 107 -4.56 -9.24 14.69
N ALA A 108 -5.26 -9.06 15.80
CA ALA A 108 -6.73 -9.02 15.83
C ALA A 108 -7.32 -7.87 15.00
N ASP A 109 -6.55 -6.81 14.77
CA ASP A 109 -6.94 -5.61 14.01
C ASP A 109 -6.36 -5.57 12.60
N ASN A 110 -5.92 -6.71 12.06
CA ASN A 110 -5.36 -6.80 10.71
C ASN A 110 -6.31 -6.24 9.64
N ASP A 111 -7.58 -6.55 9.75
CA ASP A 111 -8.64 -5.98 8.90
C ASP A 111 -8.59 -4.45 8.86
N ARG A 112 -8.55 -3.80 10.02
CA ARG A 112 -8.51 -2.34 10.16
C ARG A 112 -7.19 -1.76 9.64
N ARG A 113 -6.06 -2.39 9.94
CA ARG A 113 -4.72 -1.96 9.48
C ARG A 113 -4.64 -1.94 7.95
N PHE A 114 -5.21 -2.95 7.31
CA PHE A 114 -5.16 -3.13 5.86
C PHE A 114 -6.27 -2.36 5.13
N LEU A 115 -7.41 -2.12 5.79
CA LEU A 115 -8.39 -1.12 5.37
C LEU A 115 -7.78 0.29 5.36
N PHE A 116 -7.03 0.65 6.41
CA PHE A 116 -6.30 1.91 6.49
C PHE A 116 -5.29 2.05 5.36
N LEU A 117 -4.41 1.04 5.13
CA LEU A 117 -3.49 1.02 4.00
C LEU A 117 -4.21 1.27 2.67
N SER A 118 -5.31 0.54 2.46
CA SER A 118 -6.11 0.62 1.23
C SER A 118 -6.66 2.02 0.99
N ARG A 119 -7.17 2.68 2.03
CA ARG A 119 -7.73 4.03 1.92
C ARG A 119 -6.66 5.10 1.84
N ALA A 120 -5.60 4.96 2.63
CA ALA A 120 -4.47 5.88 2.65
C ALA A 120 -3.74 5.97 1.30
N ALA A 121 -3.76 4.91 0.49
CA ALA A 121 -3.22 4.97 -0.88
C ALA A 121 -3.91 6.03 -1.75
N PHE A 122 -5.22 6.25 -1.56
CA PHE A 122 -5.96 7.28 -2.29
C PHE A 122 -5.68 8.70 -1.80
N GLU A 123 -5.41 8.86 -0.50
CA GLU A 123 -5.04 10.15 0.09
C GLU A 123 -3.57 10.50 -0.20
N LEU A 124 -2.71 9.48 -0.33
CA LEU A 124 -1.32 9.63 -0.72
C LEU A 124 -1.18 10.15 -2.15
N ALA A 125 -1.91 9.59 -3.11
CA ALA A 125 -1.72 9.91 -4.53
C ALA A 125 -1.76 11.43 -4.83
N PRO A 126 -2.79 12.21 -4.42
CA PRO A 126 -2.79 13.65 -4.61
C PRO A 126 -1.70 14.36 -3.80
N ALA A 127 -1.34 13.85 -2.62
CA ALA A 127 -0.29 14.45 -1.79
C ALA A 127 1.12 14.35 -2.42
N VAL A 128 1.31 13.45 -3.39
CA VAL A 128 2.58 13.24 -4.12
C VAL A 128 2.42 13.47 -5.63
N ASP A 129 1.37 14.19 -6.02
CA ASP A 129 1.04 14.53 -7.41
C ASP A 129 1.03 13.29 -8.34
N ALA A 130 0.53 12.15 -7.85
CA ALA A 130 0.30 10.96 -8.64
C ALA A 130 -1.13 10.94 -9.19
N VAL A 131 -1.26 10.89 -10.51
CA VAL A 131 -2.55 10.71 -11.21
C VAL A 131 -2.56 9.32 -11.85
N PRO A 132 -2.88 8.26 -11.09
CA PRO A 132 -2.78 6.89 -11.61
C PRO A 132 -3.85 6.60 -12.65
N GLU A 133 -3.42 5.95 -13.73
CA GLU A 133 -4.31 5.33 -14.71
C GLU A 133 -4.67 3.91 -14.30
N ILE A 134 -3.80 3.24 -13.53
CA ILE A 134 -4.03 1.92 -12.94
C ILE A 134 -3.78 1.98 -11.43
N ILE A 135 -4.73 1.47 -10.65
CA ILE A 135 -4.52 1.11 -9.24
C ILE A 135 -4.47 -0.41 -9.16
N HIS A 136 -3.32 -0.96 -8.77
CA HIS A 136 -3.10 -2.40 -8.67
C HIS A 136 -3.04 -2.84 -7.21
N ALA A 137 -4.05 -3.58 -6.78
CA ALA A 137 -4.13 -4.18 -5.46
C ALA A 137 -3.64 -5.63 -5.46
N HIS A 138 -2.86 -5.97 -4.45
CA HIS A 138 -2.33 -7.31 -4.23
C HIS A 138 -2.87 -7.92 -2.93
N ASP A 139 -3.53 -9.08 -3.08
CA ASP A 139 -4.16 -9.89 -2.03
C ASP A 139 -5.19 -9.16 -1.17
N TRP A 140 -5.82 -9.92 -0.27
CA TRP A 140 -6.90 -9.45 0.59
C TRP A 140 -6.55 -8.18 1.37
N HIS A 141 -5.28 -8.00 1.73
CA HIS A 141 -4.77 -6.82 2.43
C HIS A 141 -5.09 -5.50 1.72
N THR A 142 -5.22 -5.52 0.40
CA THR A 142 -5.48 -4.31 -0.39
C THR A 142 -6.72 -4.43 -1.25
N ALA A 143 -7.47 -5.53 -1.14
CA ALA A 143 -8.76 -5.70 -1.81
C ALA A 143 -9.75 -4.53 -1.57
N PRO A 144 -9.83 -3.90 -0.38
CA PRO A 144 -10.71 -2.75 -0.17
C PRO A 144 -10.46 -1.56 -1.10
N THR A 145 -9.25 -1.42 -1.66
CA THR A 145 -8.95 -0.38 -2.66
C THR A 145 -9.90 -0.42 -3.85
N MET A 146 -10.33 -1.62 -4.28
CA MET A 146 -11.23 -1.79 -5.42
C MET A 146 -12.63 -1.24 -5.11
N ALA A 147 -13.10 -1.46 -3.89
CA ALA A 147 -14.37 -0.90 -3.42
C ALA A 147 -14.26 0.63 -3.29
N PHE A 148 -13.18 1.15 -2.69
CA PHE A 148 -12.95 2.58 -2.54
C PHE A 148 -12.86 3.31 -3.88
N LEU A 149 -12.19 2.73 -4.89
CA LEU A 149 -12.13 3.29 -6.23
C LEU A 149 -13.53 3.47 -6.85
N LYS A 150 -14.45 2.52 -6.62
CA LYS A 150 -15.79 2.56 -7.22
C LYS A 150 -16.80 3.40 -6.44
N THR A 151 -16.54 3.65 -5.16
CA THR A 151 -17.49 4.31 -4.25
C THR A 151 -17.02 5.71 -3.86
N HIS A 152 -15.95 5.81 -3.09
CA HIS A 152 -15.51 7.05 -2.45
C HIS A 152 -14.69 7.94 -3.40
N TYR A 153 -13.88 7.34 -4.27
CA TYR A 153 -12.92 8.07 -5.10
C TYR A 153 -13.27 8.09 -6.60
N ARG A 154 -14.39 7.49 -7.01
CA ARG A 154 -14.80 7.35 -8.42
C ARG A 154 -14.82 8.68 -9.18
N HIS A 155 -15.22 9.76 -8.50
CA HIS A 155 -15.37 11.10 -9.07
C HIS A 155 -14.27 12.06 -8.64
N HIS A 156 -13.28 11.58 -7.89
CA HIS A 156 -12.16 12.40 -7.47
C HIS A 156 -11.23 12.64 -8.66
N PRO A 157 -10.78 13.88 -8.93
CA PRO A 157 -10.05 14.23 -10.16
C PRO A 157 -8.82 13.37 -10.47
N HIS A 158 -8.11 12.92 -9.45
CA HIS A 158 -6.93 12.06 -9.60
C HIS A 158 -7.26 10.61 -10.05
N PHE A 159 -8.52 10.18 -9.93
CA PHE A 159 -8.93 8.80 -10.12
C PHE A 159 -10.09 8.62 -11.10
N THR A 160 -10.64 9.70 -11.67
CA THR A 160 -11.77 9.65 -12.62
C THR A 160 -11.52 8.73 -13.81
N HIS A 161 -10.25 8.57 -14.23
CA HIS A 161 -9.84 7.71 -15.34
C HIS A 161 -9.11 6.44 -14.88
N ALA A 162 -8.98 6.22 -13.57
CA ALA A 162 -8.24 5.08 -13.04
C ALA A 162 -9.04 3.79 -13.21
N ALA A 163 -8.39 2.76 -13.75
CA ALA A 163 -8.88 1.38 -13.71
C ALA A 163 -8.29 0.64 -12.51
N GLY A 164 -9.06 -0.28 -11.93
CA GLY A 164 -8.63 -1.15 -10.83
C GLY A 164 -8.19 -2.52 -11.35
N VAL A 165 -7.06 -3.00 -10.88
CA VAL A 165 -6.57 -4.37 -11.09
C VAL A 165 -6.38 -5.02 -9.72
N PHE A 166 -6.89 -6.24 -9.57
CA PHE A 166 -6.74 -7.02 -8.35
C PHE A 166 -6.07 -8.35 -8.65
N THR A 167 -5.01 -8.67 -7.92
CA THR A 167 -4.28 -9.93 -8.05
C THR A 167 -4.28 -10.67 -6.72
N ILE A 168 -4.73 -11.93 -6.78
CA ILE A 168 -4.63 -12.89 -5.68
C ILE A 168 -3.41 -13.77 -5.95
N HIS A 169 -2.44 -13.77 -5.04
CA HIS A 169 -1.22 -14.58 -5.17
C HIS A 169 -1.36 -15.94 -4.50
N ASN A 170 -2.24 -16.04 -3.50
CA ASN A 170 -2.52 -17.31 -2.85
C ASN A 170 -3.96 -17.39 -2.34
N ILE A 171 -4.78 -18.23 -2.98
CA ILE A 171 -6.19 -18.42 -2.64
C ILE A 171 -6.41 -19.05 -1.25
N ALA A 172 -5.39 -19.70 -0.67
CA ALA A 172 -5.47 -20.31 0.65
C ALA A 172 -5.39 -19.26 1.79
N TYR A 173 -4.76 -18.11 1.56
CA TYR A 173 -4.65 -17.05 2.56
C TYR A 173 -5.72 -15.99 2.33
N GLN A 174 -6.80 -16.09 3.10
CA GLN A 174 -7.95 -15.20 3.00
C GLN A 174 -8.01 -14.27 4.22
N GLY A 175 -8.31 -12.99 3.97
CA GLY A 175 -8.61 -12.02 5.01
C GLY A 175 -10.03 -12.22 5.54
N ILE A 176 -10.24 -13.29 6.30
CA ILE A 176 -11.54 -13.56 6.92
C ILE A 176 -11.70 -12.58 8.10
N SER A 177 -12.74 -11.78 8.04
CA SER A 177 -13.03 -10.74 9.02
C SER A 177 -14.52 -10.74 9.34
N ASP A 178 -14.89 -10.27 10.53
CA ASP A 178 -16.30 -10.16 10.92
C ASP A 178 -16.98 -9.07 10.06
N PRO A 179 -18.12 -9.37 9.41
CA PRO A 179 -18.87 -8.38 8.63
C PRO A 179 -19.24 -7.12 9.41
N ALA A 180 -19.31 -7.18 10.74
CA ALA A 180 -19.66 -6.02 11.57
C ALA A 180 -18.61 -4.88 11.53
N TYR A 181 -17.41 -5.13 11.00
CA TYR A 181 -16.32 -4.14 10.90
C TYR A 181 -16.33 -3.31 9.60
N PHE A 182 -17.27 -3.56 8.67
CA PHE A 182 -17.35 -2.88 7.36
C PHE A 182 -18.63 -2.08 7.14
#